data_AF-A0A958KRF3-F1
#
_entry.id   AF-A0A958KRF3-F1
#
_cell.length_a   1.000
_cell.length_b   1.000
_cell.length_c   1.000
_cell.angle_alpha   90.00
_cell.angle_beta   90.00
_cell.angle_gamma   90.00
#
_symmetry.space_group_name_H-M   'P 1'
#
loop_
_entity.id
_entity.type
_entity.pdbx_description
1 polymer ?
#
loop_
_entity_poly.entity_id
_entity_poly.type
_entity_poly.pdbx_seq_one_letter_code
_entity_poly.pdbx_strand_id
1 'polypeptide(L)'
;MAETQHHEHHHHHLMSLQTHLKVFVALVILTVLTVVAAQFHFGVFNTFIAIFIATVKATLVMGWFMHLKYDGVMNRVIFAAGFFFLLLFSVVCLLDIYTRINPRA
;
A
#
# COMPACT_ATOMS: atom_id res chain seq x y z
N MET A 1 12.31 45.88 36.51
CA MET A 1 11.55 44.63 36.28
C MET A 1 11.72 44.31 34.80
N ALA A 2 12.68 43.45 34.47
CA ALA A 2 12.97 43.08 33.10
C ALA A 2 12.10 41.89 32.72
N GLU A 3 11.23 42.05 31.72
CA GLU A 3 10.52 40.93 31.09
C GLU A 3 11.53 40.02 30.40
N THR A 4 11.71 38.82 30.93
CA THR A 4 12.37 37.71 30.24
C THR A 4 11.45 37.22 29.12
N GLN A 5 11.70 37.69 27.90
CA GLN A 5 11.11 37.17 26.68
C GLN A 5 11.62 35.73 26.47
N HIS A 6 10.76 34.75 26.78
CA HIS A 6 11.00 33.35 26.48
C HIS A 6 10.77 33.13 24.97
N HIS A 7 11.86 33.02 24.21
CA HIS A 7 11.80 32.61 22.81
C HIS A 7 11.32 31.15 22.70
N GLU A 8 10.03 30.96 22.41
CA GLU A 8 9.44 29.71 21.97
C GLU A 8 10.05 29.30 20.62
N HIS A 9 11.06 28.43 20.65
CA HIS A 9 11.51 27.71 19.47
C HIS A 9 10.45 26.67 19.08
N HIS A 10 9.43 27.09 18.32
CA HIS A 10 8.55 26.20 17.59
C HIS A 10 9.35 25.44 16.53
N HIS A 11 10.04 24.38 16.95
CA HIS A 11 10.51 23.33 16.06
C HIS A 11 9.26 22.64 15.48
N HIS A 12 8.79 23.14 14.34
CA HIS A 12 7.84 22.44 13.50
C HIS A 12 8.40 21.04 13.24
N HIS A 13 7.85 20.06 13.97
CA HIS A 13 8.11 18.64 13.78
C HIS A 13 7.44 18.24 12.46
N LEU A 14 8.03 18.69 11.35
CA LEU A 14 7.67 18.26 10.01
C LEU A 14 7.95 16.76 9.99
N MET A 15 6.89 15.98 10.21
CA MET A 15 6.86 14.54 10.00
C MET A 15 7.71 14.20 8.79
N SER A 16 8.78 13.45 9.02
CA SER A 16 9.90 13.22 8.12
C SER A 16 9.46 12.98 6.67
N LEU A 17 9.47 14.04 5.87
CA LEU A 17 9.29 14.00 4.41
C LEU A 17 10.37 13.08 3.81
N GLN A 18 11.53 13.02 4.46
CA GLN A 18 12.62 12.11 4.11
C GLN A 18 12.23 10.62 4.19
N THR A 19 11.39 10.21 5.15
CA THR A 19 10.93 8.83 5.27
C THR A 19 9.99 8.46 4.11
N HIS A 20 9.07 9.36 3.76
CA HIS A 20 8.16 9.16 2.63
C HIS A 20 8.91 9.14 1.29
N LEU A 21 9.91 10.00 1.12
CA LEU A 21 10.77 10.01 -0.07
C LEU A 21 11.59 8.71 -0.23
N LYS A 22 12.12 8.15 0.87
CA LYS A 22 12.82 6.87 0.83
C LYS A 22 11.90 5.74 0.35
N VAL A 23 10.66 5.69 0.86
CA VAL A 23 9.68 4.68 0.44
C VAL A 23 9.22 4.92 -0.99
N PHE A 24 9.06 6.17 -1.42
CA PHE A 24 8.76 6.52 -2.81
C PHE A 24 9.81 5.94 -3.77
N VAL A 25 11.11 6.14 -3.47
CA VAL A 25 12.20 5.58 -4.28
C VAL A 25 12.13 4.05 -4.29
N ALA A 26 11.86 3.41 -3.16
CA ALA A 26 11.66 1.96 -3.11
C ALA A 26 10.50 1.50 -4.01
N LEU A 27 9.37 2.20 -4.01
CA LEU A 27 8.24 1.88 -4.88
C LEU A 27 8.55 2.06 -6.37
N VAL A 28 9.35 3.08 -6.71
CA VAL A 28 9.82 3.28 -8.09
C VAL A 28 10.69 2.11 -8.53
N ILE A 29 11.65 1.68 -7.70
CA ILE A 29 12.50 0.51 -7.97
C ILE A 29 11.63 -0.75 -8.15
N LEU A 30 10.66 -1.00 -7.26
CA LEU A 30 9.74 -2.13 -7.41
C LEU A 30 8.93 -2.04 -8.72
N THR A 31 8.56 -0.85 -9.16
CA THR A 31 7.80 -0.66 -10.41
C THR A 31 8.66 -0.97 -11.62
N VAL A 32 9.91 -0.51 -11.65
CA VAL A 32 10.88 -0.89 -12.70
C VAL A 32 11.06 -2.40 -12.69
N LEU A 33 11.19 -3.02 -11.51
CA LEU A 33 11.29 -4.47 -11.38
C LEU A 33 10.05 -5.19 -11.93
N THR A 34 8.83 -4.68 -11.71
CA THR A 34 7.61 -5.23 -12.32
C THR A 34 7.66 -5.15 -13.84
N VAL A 35 8.05 -4.00 -14.40
CA VAL A 35 8.14 -3.83 -15.87
C VAL A 35 9.16 -4.80 -16.46
N VAL A 36 10.33 -4.90 -15.85
CA VAL A 36 11.38 -5.82 -16.28
C VAL A 36 10.92 -7.27 -16.15
N ALA A 37 10.33 -7.66 -15.02
CA ALA A 37 9.78 -8.99 -14.82
C ALA A 37 8.70 -9.33 -15.86
N ALA A 38 7.88 -8.35 -16.27
CA ALA A 38 6.87 -8.53 -17.31
C ALA A 38 7.46 -8.70 -18.72
N GLN A 39 8.69 -8.24 -18.97
CA GLN A 39 9.39 -8.48 -20.25
C GLN A 39 9.98 -9.90 -20.33
N PHE A 40 10.19 -10.56 -19.20
CA PHE A 40 10.74 -11.91 -19.15
C PHE A 40 9.61 -12.95 -19.07
N HIS A 41 9.60 -13.90 -20.02
CA HIS A 41 8.64 -15.00 -20.00
C HIS A 41 9.11 -16.13 -19.08
N PHE A 42 8.69 -16.06 -17.80
CA PHE A 42 8.92 -17.14 -16.82
C PHE A 42 7.89 -18.28 -16.89
N GLY A 43 7.10 -18.35 -17.96
CA GLY A 43 6.02 -19.34 -18.13
C GLY A 43 4.98 -19.23 -17.01
N VAL A 44 4.66 -20.37 -16.37
CA VAL A 44 3.66 -20.47 -15.28
C VAL A 44 4.01 -19.60 -14.07
N PHE A 45 5.30 -19.34 -13.83
CA PHE A 45 5.74 -18.52 -12.70
C PHE A 45 5.50 -17.02 -12.88
N ASN A 46 5.21 -16.55 -14.09
CA ASN A 46 5.00 -15.13 -14.35
C ASN A 46 3.89 -14.54 -13.47
N THR A 47 2.75 -15.23 -13.38
CA THR A 47 1.61 -14.78 -12.56
C THR A 47 1.96 -14.73 -11.07
N PHE A 48 2.67 -15.75 -10.57
CA PHE A 48 3.09 -15.79 -9.17
C PHE A 48 4.06 -14.65 -8.83
N ILE A 49 5.03 -14.38 -9.72
CA ILE A 49 5.98 -13.27 -9.57
C ILE A 49 5.27 -11.92 -9.61
N ALA A 50 4.33 -11.74 -10.56
CA ALA A 50 3.55 -10.52 -10.68
C ALA A 50 2.72 -10.22 -9.42
N ILE A 51 2.00 -11.23 -8.90
CA ILE A 51 1.22 -11.09 -7.66
C ILE A 51 2.14 -10.82 -6.48
N PHE A 52 3.28 -11.52 -6.36
CA PHE A 52 4.24 -11.30 -5.28
C PHE A 52 4.75 -9.86 -5.25
N ILE A 53 5.22 -9.34 -6.40
CA ILE A 53 5.71 -7.96 -6.48
C ILE A 53 4.58 -6.96 -6.18
N ALA A 54 3.36 -7.23 -6.66
CA ALA A 54 2.18 -6.42 -6.37
C ALA A 54 1.86 -6.39 -4.87
N THR A 55 1.92 -7.53 -4.17
CA THR A 55 1.70 -7.61 -2.72
C THR A 55 2.74 -6.80 -1.95
N VAL A 56 4.03 -6.95 -2.28
CA VAL A 56 5.10 -6.18 -1.60
C VAL A 56 4.88 -4.67 -1.81
N LYS A 57 4.57 -4.26 -3.04
CA LYS A 57 4.26 -2.85 -3.36
C LYS A 57 3.08 -2.34 -2.53
N ALA A 58 1.98 -3.11 -2.46
CA ALA A 58 0.81 -2.76 -1.68
C ALA A 58 1.12 -2.62 -0.19
N THR A 59 1.92 -3.54 0.40
CA THR A 59 2.33 -3.45 1.81
C THR A 59 3.16 -2.20 2.11
N LEU A 60 4.07 -1.79 1.21
CA LEU A 60 4.82 -0.54 1.37
C LEU A 60 3.90 0.69 1.30
N VAL A 61 2.92 0.70 0.41
CA VAL A 61 1.95 1.80 0.34
C VAL A 61 1.09 1.87 1.61
N MET A 62 0.55 0.74 2.06
CA MET A 62 -0.28 0.68 3.27
C MET A 62 0.50 1.04 4.54
N GLY A 63 1.74 0.57 4.68
CA GLY A 63 2.54 0.82 5.88
C GLY A 63 2.96 2.28 6.05
N TRP A 64 3.38 2.94 4.96
CA TRP A 64 4.02 4.25 5.03
C TRP A 64 3.18 5.38 4.43
N PHE A 65 2.65 5.24 3.22
CA PHE A 65 1.87 6.31 2.58
C PHE A 65 0.49 6.51 3.21
N MET A 66 -0.15 5.43 3.65
CA MET A 66 -1.40 5.52 4.41
C MET A 66 -1.18 5.80 5.89
N HIS A 67 0.07 6.02 6.31
CA HIS A 67 0.48 6.27 7.69
C HIS A 67 0.01 5.19 8.68
N LEU A 68 -0.44 4.03 8.20
CA LEU A 68 -1.10 3.00 9.01
C LEU A 68 -0.18 2.42 10.09
N LYS A 69 1.14 2.46 9.86
CA LYS A 69 2.14 2.05 10.85
C LYS A 69 2.21 3.01 12.04
N TYR A 70 2.08 4.31 11.78
CA TYR A 70 2.32 5.39 12.73
C TYR A 70 1.03 5.97 13.33
N ASP A 71 -0.13 5.71 12.70
CA ASP A 71 -1.45 6.08 13.21
C ASP A 71 -1.96 5.14 14.31
N GLY A 72 -2.95 5.67 15.03
CA GLY A 72 -3.66 4.96 16.09
C GLY A 72 -4.37 3.69 15.61
N VAL A 73 -4.65 2.80 16.57
CA VAL A 73 -5.29 1.49 16.33
C VAL A 73 -6.63 1.59 15.59
N MET A 74 -7.37 2.70 15.77
CA MET A 74 -8.64 2.96 15.09
C MET A 74 -8.48 3.01 13.56
N ASN A 75 -7.49 3.75 13.04
CA ASN A 75 -7.25 3.86 11.59
C ASN A 75 -6.93 2.48 10.98
N ARG A 76 -6.14 1.69 11.71
CA ARG A 76 -5.74 0.33 11.30
C ARG A 76 -6.92 -0.63 11.20
N VAL A 77 -7.86 -0.55 12.15
CA VAL A 77 -9.07 -1.37 12.15
C VAL A 77 -10.03 -0.95 11.04
N ILE A 78 -10.23 0.36 10.83
CA ILE A 78 -11.08 0.87 9.73
C ILE A 78 -10.53 0.44 8.38
N PHE A 79 -9.21 0.58 8.18
CA PHE A 79 -8.55 0.12 6.97
C PHE A 79 -8.69 -1.40 6.78
N ALA A 80 -8.45 -2.20 7.83
CA ALA A 80 -8.60 -3.65 7.76
C ALA A 80 -10.03 -4.08 7.43
N ALA A 81 -11.05 -3.41 8.00
CA ALA A 81 -12.45 -3.64 7.67
C ALA A 81 -12.74 -3.29 6.21
N GLY A 82 -12.26 -2.14 5.72
CA GLY A 82 -12.41 -1.75 4.31
C GLY A 82 -11.73 -2.74 3.35
N PHE A 83 -10.51 -3.18 3.67
CA PHE A 83 -9.79 -4.17 2.87
C PHE A 83 -10.46 -5.55 2.91
N PHE A 84 -11.02 -5.95 4.05
CA PHE A 84 -11.81 -7.17 4.17
C PHE A 84 -13.06 -7.13 3.28
N PHE A 85 -13.82 -6.04 3.33
CA PHE A 85 -14.99 -5.86 2.45
C PHE A 85 -14.60 -5.79 0.97
N LEU A 86 -13.49 -5.13 0.63
CA LEU A 86 -12.95 -5.12 -0.74
C LEU A 86 -12.70 -6.54 -1.25
N LEU A 87 -12.04 -7.40 -0.46
CA LEU A 87 -11.79 -8.78 -0.83
C LEU A 87 -13.08 -9.59 -0.92
N LEU A 88 -13.99 -9.41 0.03
CA LEU A 88 -15.31 -10.05 0.02
C LEU A 88 -16.07 -9.73 -1.27
N PHE A 89 -16.20 -8.45 -1.62
CA PHE A 89 -16.85 -8.01 -2.85
C PHE A 89 -16.13 -8.52 -4.10
N SER A 90 -14.79 -8.49 -4.11
CA SER A 90 -14.00 -9.00 -5.23
C SER A 90 -14.27 -10.48 -5.49
N VAL A 91 -14.34 -11.31 -4.44
CA VAL A 91 -14.67 -12.74 -4.56
C VAL A 91 -16.10 -12.94 -5.05
N VAL A 92 -17.08 -12.22 -4.48
CA VAL A 92 -18.48 -12.32 -4.92
C VAL A 92 -18.63 -11.92 -6.38
N CYS A 93 -17.98 -10.84 -6.83
CA CYS A 93 -17.98 -10.45 -8.23
C CYS A 93 -17.35 -11.52 -9.14
N LEU A 94 -16.24 -12.14 -8.73
CA LEU A 94 -15.61 -13.21 -9.49
C LEU A 94 -16.52 -14.45 -9.59
N LEU A 95 -17.22 -14.81 -8.51
CA LEU A 95 -18.17 -15.92 -8.49
C LEU A 95 -19.42 -15.64 -9.34
N ASP A 96 -19.95 -14.41 -9.32
CA ASP A 96 -21.07 -14.00 -10.18
C ASP A 96 -20.68 -14.10 -11.66
N ILE A 97 -19.49 -13.59 -12.01
CA ILE A 97 -18.96 -13.70 -13.38
C ILE A 97 -18.85 -15.18 -13.75
N TYR A 98 -18.15 -15.99 -12.95
CA TYR A 98 -17.92 -17.42 -13.21
C TYR A 98 -19.22 -18.19 -13.45
N THR A 99 -20.25 -17.93 -12.64
CA THR A 99 -21.56 -18.58 -12.77
C THR A 99 -22.28 -18.16 -14.05
N ARG A 100 -22.16 -16.90 -14.49
CA ARG A 100 -22.79 -16.41 -15.74
C ARG A 100 -22.10 -16.89 -17.01
N ILE A 101 -20.76 -16.94 -17.00
CA ILE A 101 -19.99 -17.36 -18.18
C ILE A 101 -19.92 -18.88 -18.34
N ASN A 102 -20.35 -19.64 -17.35
CA ASN A 102 -20.41 -21.10 -17.42
C ASN A 102 -21.83 -21.56 -17.81
N PRO A 103 -22.15 -21.73 -19.11
CA PRO A 103 -23.47 -22.16 -19.58
C PRO A 103 -23.81 -23.62 -19.26
N ARG A 104 -23.06 -24.28 -18.36
CA ARG A 104 -23.22 -25.70 -17.98
C ARG A 104 -23.33 -25.91 -16.45
N ALA A 105 -23.53 -24.85 -15.67
CA ALA A 105 -23.90 -24.94 -14.25
C ALA A 105 -25.42 -24.81 -14.13
#